data_AF-A0A383EMQ6-F1
#
_entry.id   AF-A0A383EMQ6-F1
#
_cell.length_a   1.000
_cell.length_b   1.000
_cell.length_c   1.000
_cell.angle_alpha   90.00
_cell.angle_beta   90.00
_cell.angle_gamma   90.00
#
_symmetry.space_group_name_H-M   'P 1'
#
loop_
_entity.id
_entity.type
_entity.pdbx_description
1 polymer ?
#
loop_
_entity_poly.entity_id
_entity_poly.type
_entity_poly.pdbx_seq_one_letter_code
_entity_poly.pdbx_strand_id
1 'polypeptide(L)'
;MTANVALTDSFDQWRVKTNEVVVMTQTDGMSNFIKVLDTTNSTSNTTGSIITAGGLGVLKSAVIGENLNVHGNLHANGNITSDGSITLGDADTDNIVFTADINSSITPDTTLTFDLGSATKVWANTYTGHLDANQGASSGKPAISIISQDGDQHAVLI
;
A
#
# COMPACT_ATOMS: atom_id res chain seq x y z
N MET A 1 20.17 59.32 27.84
CA MET A 1 20.95 58.58 26.83
C MET A 1 20.10 57.39 26.40
N THR A 2 19.67 57.34 25.14
CA THR A 2 18.96 56.17 24.61
C THR A 2 20.02 55.18 24.10
N ALA A 3 20.15 54.04 24.76
CA ALA A 3 21.07 53.00 24.32
C ALA A 3 20.52 52.37 23.04
N ASN A 4 21.22 52.59 21.92
CA ASN A 4 20.94 51.89 20.68
C ASN A 4 21.58 50.50 20.80
N VAL A 5 20.79 49.49 21.14
CA VAL A 5 21.27 48.10 21.15
C VAL A 5 21.35 47.65 19.68
N ALA A 6 22.54 47.69 19.11
CA ALA A 6 22.80 47.06 17.82
C ALA A 6 22.74 45.54 18.03
N LEU A 7 21.73 44.88 17.46
CA LEU A 7 21.73 43.43 17.35
C LEU A 7 22.98 43.06 16.52
N THR A 8 23.95 42.38 17.13
CA THR A 8 25.14 41.92 16.42
C THR A 8 24.71 40.97 15.30
N ASP A 9 25.41 41.06 14.16
CA ASP A 9 25.20 40.31 12.90
C ASP A 9 24.79 38.83 13.04
N SER A 10 25.17 38.19 14.15
CA SER A 10 24.90 36.80 14.47
C SER A 10 23.46 36.55 14.88
N PHE A 11 22.81 37.51 15.58
CA PHE A 11 21.39 37.45 15.92
C PHE A 11 20.50 37.85 14.75
N ASP A 12 20.98 38.73 13.86
CA ASP A 12 20.23 39.11 12.67
C ASP A 12 20.19 37.93 11.70
N GLN A 13 21.33 37.25 11.48
CA GLN A 13 21.41 36.02 10.67
C GLN A 13 20.46 34.91 11.11
N TRP A 14 20.19 34.78 12.42
CA TRP A 14 19.25 33.79 12.95
C TRP A 14 17.79 34.07 12.54
N ARG A 15 17.41 35.34 12.41
CA ARG A 15 16.06 35.76 12.01
C ARG A 15 15.85 35.76 10.49
N VAL A 16 16.91 35.92 9.69
CA VAL A 16 16.80 36.01 8.21
C VAL A 16 16.96 34.66 7.48
N LYS A 17 17.36 33.57 8.15
CA LYS A 17 17.42 32.24 7.52
C LYS A 17 16.09 31.53 7.66
N THR A 18 15.38 31.35 6.54
CA THR A 18 14.27 30.40 6.40
C THR A 18 14.81 28.97 6.58
N ASN A 19 14.73 28.46 7.81
CA ASN A 19 14.79 27.05 8.22
C ASN A 19 15.99 26.20 7.74
N GLU A 20 16.94 25.96 8.65
CA GLU A 20 17.60 24.66 8.79
C GLU A 20 18.16 24.57 10.22
N VAL A 21 17.48 23.80 11.09
CA VAL A 21 17.89 23.38 12.44
C VAL A 21 18.78 24.35 13.24
N VAL A 22 18.19 25.04 14.23
CA VAL A 22 18.95 25.54 15.38
C VAL A 22 19.46 24.33 16.16
N VAL A 23 20.65 23.83 15.85
CA VAL A 23 21.42 23.03 16.83
C VAL A 23 22.11 24.06 17.76
N MET A 24 22.52 23.65 18.96
CA MET A 24 23.61 24.27 19.75
C MET A 24 23.24 25.23 20.91
N THR A 25 22.46 24.80 21.90
CA THR A 25 22.68 25.27 23.28
C THR A 25 23.43 24.27 24.17
N GLN A 26 23.80 23.09 23.67
CA GLN A 26 24.63 22.13 24.42
C GLN A 26 26.01 21.98 23.80
N THR A 27 27.01 22.20 24.64
CA THR A 27 28.46 22.19 24.34
C THR A 27 28.98 20.84 23.85
N ASP A 28 28.24 19.76 24.11
CA ASP A 28 28.63 18.39 23.70
C ASP A 28 28.16 17.98 22.30
N GLY A 29 27.43 18.85 21.59
CA GLY A 29 27.07 18.67 20.18
C GLY A 29 26.15 17.47 19.87
N MET A 30 25.45 17.53 18.73
CA MET A 30 24.73 16.37 18.17
C MET A 30 25.56 15.79 17.03
N SER A 31 25.86 14.50 17.09
CA SER A 31 26.80 13.82 16.18
C SER A 31 26.20 13.51 14.78
N ASN A 32 25.55 14.48 14.12
CA ASN A 32 24.99 14.41 12.74
C ASN A 32 23.53 13.91 12.55
N PHE A 33 22.66 13.92 13.56
CA PHE A 33 21.27 13.54 13.33
C PHE A 33 20.26 14.30 14.20
N ILE A 34 19.11 14.60 13.59
CA ILE A 34 17.92 15.06 14.30
C ILE A 34 17.37 13.84 15.07
N LYS A 35 17.35 13.93 16.41
CA LYS A 35 16.73 12.93 17.29
C LYS A 35 15.38 13.44 17.74
N VAL A 36 14.33 12.70 17.42
CA VAL A 36 12.99 12.94 17.95
C VAL A 36 12.65 11.76 18.85
N LEU A 37 12.35 12.05 20.12
CA LEU A 37 12.24 11.03 21.18
C LEU A 37 10.81 10.81 21.68
N ASP A 38 9.82 11.50 21.11
CA ASP A 38 8.42 11.21 21.44
C ASP A 38 8.08 9.80 20.91
N THR A 39 7.67 8.93 21.84
CA THR A 39 7.37 7.52 21.59
C THR A 39 5.89 7.28 21.29
N THR A 40 5.08 8.33 21.26
CA THR A 40 3.64 8.20 20.99
C THR A 40 3.43 7.90 19.51
N ASN A 41 2.81 6.75 19.20
CA ASN A 41 2.48 6.39 17.83
C ASN A 41 1.53 7.40 17.19
N SER A 42 1.82 7.77 15.94
CA SER A 42 0.92 8.62 15.18
C SER A 42 -0.22 7.81 14.59
N THR A 43 -1.45 8.24 14.84
CA THR A 43 -2.67 7.66 14.23
C THR A 43 -3.28 8.57 13.15
N SER A 44 -2.71 9.76 12.95
CA SER A 44 -3.12 10.75 11.95
C SER A 44 -1.90 11.46 11.35
N ASN A 45 -2.09 12.16 10.23
CA ASN A 45 -1.06 13.01 9.63
C ASN A 45 -0.79 14.33 10.42
N THR A 46 -1.54 14.60 11.49
CA THR A 46 -1.39 15.80 12.33
C THR A 46 -0.94 15.52 13.77
N THR A 47 -0.65 14.27 14.12
CA THR A 47 -0.34 13.85 15.50
C THR A 47 1.05 13.21 15.65
N GLY A 48 1.89 13.33 14.63
CA GLY A 48 3.22 12.73 14.61
C GLY A 48 4.26 13.56 15.37
N SER A 49 5.33 12.91 15.80
CA SER A 49 6.49 13.56 16.40
C SER A 49 7.28 14.43 15.41
N ILE A 50 7.07 14.20 14.11
CA ILE A 50 7.47 15.05 13.00
C ILE A 50 6.24 15.30 12.13
N ILE A 51 5.94 16.56 11.84
CA ILE A 51 4.85 16.98 10.95
C ILE A 51 5.43 17.98 9.94
N THR A 52 5.29 17.68 8.65
CA THR A 52 5.62 18.61 7.56
C THR A 52 4.36 19.03 6.86
N ALA A 53 4.13 20.35 6.69
CA ALA A 53 3.00 20.84 5.89
C ALA A 53 3.16 20.54 4.39
N GLY A 54 4.41 20.41 3.92
CA GLY A 54 4.75 19.94 2.58
C GLY A 54 5.13 18.46 2.54
N GLY A 55 5.59 17.99 1.38
CA GLY A 55 6.07 16.63 1.19
C GLY A 55 7.44 16.37 1.82
N LEU A 56 7.76 15.10 2.00
CA LEU A 56 9.07 14.62 2.44
C LEU A 56 9.83 14.03 1.23
N GLY A 57 11.01 14.57 0.93
CA GLY A 57 11.92 13.98 -0.05
C GLY A 57 12.93 13.06 0.64
N VAL A 58 13.04 11.82 0.20
CA VAL A 58 14.03 10.86 0.70
C VAL A 58 14.82 10.30 -0.48
N LEU A 59 16.10 10.66 -0.59
CA LEU A 59 16.96 10.23 -1.71
C LEU A 59 17.42 8.77 -1.60
N LYS A 60 17.51 8.27 -0.37
CA LYS A 60 17.91 6.90 -0.03
C LYS A 60 16.75 6.16 0.61
N SER A 61 17.01 4.99 1.20
CA SER A 61 15.97 4.19 1.85
C SER A 61 15.44 4.87 3.11
N ALA A 62 14.14 4.74 3.32
CA ALA A 62 13.51 4.90 4.63
C ALA A 62 13.25 3.51 5.20
N VAL A 63 13.45 3.34 6.51
CA VAL A 63 13.13 2.10 7.24
C VAL A 63 12.10 2.45 8.30
N ILE A 64 10.97 1.76 8.28
CA ILE A 64 9.86 1.94 9.21
C ILE A 64 9.82 0.71 10.12
N GLY A 65 9.92 0.91 11.43
CA GLY A 65 9.92 -0.20 12.40
C GLY A 65 8.52 -0.77 12.67
N GLU A 66 7.47 0.01 12.40
CA GLU A 66 6.07 -0.37 12.58
C GLU A 66 5.28 -0.19 11.26
N ASN A 67 4.04 0.29 11.35
CA ASN A 67 3.13 0.40 10.21
C ASN A 67 3.38 1.67 9.39
N LEU A 68 3.24 1.56 8.06
CA LEU A 68 3.09 2.70 7.16
C LEU A 68 1.62 2.87 6.81
N ASN A 69 1.00 3.95 7.28
CA ASN A 69 -0.37 4.32 6.87
C ASN A 69 -0.31 5.43 5.81
N VAL A 70 -0.95 5.20 4.66
CA VAL A 70 -0.99 6.15 3.53
C VAL A 70 -2.45 6.53 3.27
N HIS A 71 -2.81 7.78 3.53
CA HIS A 71 -4.19 8.26 3.29
C HIS A 71 -4.51 8.45 1.80
N GLY A 72 -3.47 8.58 0.97
CA GLY A 72 -3.58 8.65 -0.49
C GLY A 72 -3.13 7.36 -1.15
N ASN A 73 -2.62 7.46 -2.37
CA ASN A 73 -2.15 6.31 -3.13
C ASN A 73 -0.70 5.95 -2.76
N LEU A 74 -0.41 4.64 -2.69
CA LEU A 74 0.96 4.14 -2.72
C LEU A 74 1.36 3.89 -4.18
N HIS A 75 2.39 4.58 -4.65
CA HIS A 75 2.95 4.39 -6.00
C HIS A 75 4.46 4.13 -5.89
N ALA A 76 4.91 3.01 -6.47
CA ALA A 76 6.30 2.64 -6.55
C ALA A 76 6.70 2.47 -8.02
N ASN A 77 7.79 3.13 -8.44
CA ASN A 77 8.34 2.94 -9.78
C ASN A 77 9.01 1.56 -9.95
N GLY A 78 9.38 0.92 -8.84
CA GLY A 78 9.94 -0.42 -8.80
C GLY A 78 8.93 -1.45 -8.29
N ASN A 79 9.44 -2.59 -7.86
CA ASN A 79 8.62 -3.68 -7.35
C ASN A 79 8.06 -3.36 -5.96
N ILE A 80 6.89 -3.92 -5.67
CA ILE A 80 6.33 -4.04 -4.32
C ILE A 80 6.38 -5.51 -3.95
N THR A 81 7.03 -5.85 -2.84
CA THR A 81 7.14 -7.21 -2.33
C THR A 81 6.67 -7.26 -0.87
N SER A 82 6.00 -8.34 -0.49
CA SER A 82 5.58 -8.62 0.88
C SER A 82 6.01 -10.03 1.25
N ASP A 83 6.68 -10.18 2.39
CA ASP A 83 7.03 -11.50 2.94
C ASP A 83 5.79 -12.20 3.56
N GLY A 84 4.77 -11.40 3.92
CA GLY A 84 3.49 -11.87 4.43
C GLY A 84 2.35 -11.71 3.40
N SER A 85 1.13 -11.95 3.85
CA SER A 85 -0.08 -11.83 3.03
C SER A 85 -0.34 -10.40 2.57
N ILE A 86 -0.95 -10.27 1.40
CA ILE A 86 -1.51 -9.01 0.88
C ILE A 86 -3.02 -9.18 0.83
N THR A 87 -3.75 -8.23 1.41
CA THR A 87 -5.20 -8.09 1.24
C THR A 87 -5.48 -6.84 0.41
N LEU A 88 -6.29 -6.96 -0.64
CA LEU A 88 -6.63 -5.87 -1.56
C LEU A 88 -8.14 -5.67 -1.56
N GLY A 89 -8.56 -4.44 -1.31
CA GLY A 89 -9.97 -4.05 -1.17
C GLY A 89 -10.53 -4.30 0.23
N ASP A 90 -11.60 -3.58 0.54
CA ASP A 90 -12.42 -3.66 1.76
C ASP A 90 -13.94 -3.59 1.48
N ALA A 91 -14.34 -3.42 0.22
CA ALA A 91 -15.72 -3.29 -0.21
C ALA A 91 -15.98 -3.97 -1.58
N ASP A 92 -17.24 -4.28 -1.86
CA ASP A 92 -17.66 -4.88 -3.13
C ASP A 92 -17.46 -3.98 -4.36
N THR A 93 -17.10 -2.71 -4.13
CA THR A 93 -16.76 -1.71 -5.15
C THR A 93 -15.31 -1.76 -5.60
N ASP A 94 -14.45 -2.48 -4.89
CA ASP A 94 -13.03 -2.53 -5.23
C ASP A 94 -12.77 -3.33 -6.49
N ASN A 95 -11.70 -2.95 -7.18
CA ASN A 95 -11.19 -3.68 -8.32
C ASN A 95 -9.68 -3.86 -8.24
N ILE A 96 -9.20 -4.95 -8.83
CA ILE A 96 -7.78 -5.17 -9.09
C ILE A 96 -7.63 -5.26 -10.60
N VAL A 97 -6.81 -4.38 -11.18
CA VAL A 97 -6.52 -4.37 -12.60
C VAL A 97 -5.12 -4.92 -12.81
N PHE A 98 -5.02 -6.07 -13.47
CA PHE A 98 -3.75 -6.66 -13.87
C PHE A 98 -3.42 -6.23 -15.31
N THR A 99 -2.46 -5.32 -15.45
CA THR A 99 -1.92 -4.94 -16.77
C THR A 99 -0.74 -5.82 -17.19
N ALA A 100 -0.25 -6.66 -16.28
CA ALA A 100 0.87 -7.57 -16.46
C ALA A 100 0.41 -9.02 -16.27
N ASP A 101 1.27 -9.95 -16.66
CA ASP A 101 1.01 -11.38 -16.57
C ASP A 101 1.14 -11.91 -15.13
N ILE A 102 0.41 -12.98 -14.83
CA ILE A 102 0.56 -13.76 -13.61
C ILE A 102 1.56 -14.88 -13.87
N ASN A 103 2.75 -14.78 -13.28
CA ASN A 103 3.83 -15.77 -13.45
C ASN A 103 3.85 -16.80 -12.31
N SER A 104 2.69 -17.28 -11.89
CA SER A 104 2.53 -18.29 -10.84
C SER A 104 1.17 -18.98 -10.93
N SER A 105 0.98 -20.04 -10.14
CA SER A 105 -0.33 -20.62 -9.91
C SER A 105 -1.24 -19.64 -9.14
N ILE A 106 -2.55 -19.77 -9.35
CA ILE A 106 -3.59 -19.16 -8.53
C ILE A 106 -4.23 -20.29 -7.72
N THR A 107 -3.96 -20.32 -6.42
CA THR A 107 -4.38 -21.43 -5.54
C THR A 107 -5.04 -20.86 -4.28
N PRO A 108 -6.29 -21.25 -3.94
CA PRO A 108 -6.91 -20.85 -2.69
C PRO A 108 -6.34 -21.60 -1.48
N ASP A 109 -6.30 -20.94 -0.32
CA ASP A 109 -5.84 -21.56 0.94
C ASP A 109 -6.78 -22.66 1.46
N THR A 110 -8.09 -22.46 1.29
CA THR A 110 -9.12 -23.42 1.72
C THR A 110 -9.81 -24.03 0.51
N THR A 111 -9.82 -25.35 0.45
CA THR A 111 -10.47 -26.09 -0.64
C THR A 111 -11.97 -25.83 -0.70
N LEU A 112 -12.54 -25.82 -1.91
CA LEU A 112 -13.98 -25.67 -2.17
C LEU A 112 -14.66 -24.46 -1.49
N THR A 113 -13.91 -23.38 -1.23
CA THR A 113 -14.42 -22.20 -0.50
C THR A 113 -14.53 -20.94 -1.36
N PHE A 114 -13.62 -20.76 -2.33
CA PHE A 114 -13.53 -19.53 -3.11
C PHE A 114 -13.91 -19.78 -4.57
N ASP A 115 -14.68 -18.85 -5.13
CA ASP A 115 -15.15 -18.89 -6.51
C ASP A 115 -14.27 -18.02 -7.44
N LEU A 116 -14.19 -18.40 -8.71
CA LEU A 116 -13.64 -17.55 -9.77
C LEU A 116 -14.80 -16.92 -10.57
N GLY A 117 -15.21 -15.72 -10.16
CA GLY A 117 -16.42 -15.05 -10.67
C GLY A 117 -17.64 -15.32 -9.79
N SER A 118 -18.85 -15.02 -10.30
CA SER A 118 -20.11 -15.26 -9.59
C SER A 118 -21.28 -15.41 -10.58
N ALA A 119 -22.49 -15.69 -10.07
CA ALA A 119 -23.70 -15.83 -10.90
C ALA A 119 -24.05 -14.57 -11.73
N THR A 120 -23.66 -13.38 -11.27
CA THR A 120 -23.93 -12.10 -11.96
C THR A 120 -22.68 -11.44 -12.53
N LYS A 121 -21.48 -11.94 -12.18
CA LYS A 121 -20.19 -11.45 -12.67
C LYS A 121 -19.39 -12.62 -13.24
N VAL A 122 -19.67 -12.94 -14.50
CA VAL A 122 -19.04 -14.05 -15.24
C VAL A 122 -17.88 -13.54 -16.09
N TRP A 123 -16.85 -14.36 -16.24
CA TRP A 123 -15.81 -14.14 -17.24
C TRP A 123 -16.38 -14.36 -18.64
N ALA A 124 -15.93 -13.55 -19.60
CA ALA A 124 -16.36 -13.71 -20.98
C ALA A 124 -15.89 -15.05 -21.58
N ASN A 125 -14.63 -15.43 -21.32
CA ASN A 125 -14.01 -16.64 -21.83
C ASN A 125 -12.94 -17.15 -20.87
N THR A 126 -12.66 -18.47 -20.93
CA THR A 126 -11.49 -19.10 -20.29
C THR A 126 -10.71 -19.87 -21.36
N TYR A 127 -9.45 -19.52 -21.55
CA TYR A 127 -8.54 -20.23 -22.45
C TYR A 127 -7.55 -21.03 -21.60
N THR A 128 -7.73 -22.36 -21.54
CA THR A 128 -6.83 -23.27 -20.83
C THR A 128 -6.39 -24.41 -21.76
N GLY A 129 -5.19 -24.94 -21.53
CA GLY A 129 -4.71 -26.11 -22.27
C GLY A 129 -5.38 -27.41 -21.83
N HIS A 130 -5.56 -27.58 -20.52
CA HIS A 130 -6.20 -28.76 -19.91
C HIS A 130 -7.15 -28.30 -18.80
N LEU A 131 -8.25 -29.03 -18.61
CA LEU A 131 -9.21 -28.79 -17.54
C LEU A 131 -9.38 -30.06 -16.71
N ASP A 132 -9.03 -29.98 -15.43
CA ASP A 132 -9.33 -30.99 -14.42
C ASP A 132 -10.52 -30.52 -13.58
N ALA A 133 -11.61 -31.29 -13.61
CA ALA A 133 -12.79 -31.05 -12.77
C ALA A 133 -12.93 -32.16 -11.73
N ASN A 134 -12.71 -31.82 -10.47
CA ASN A 134 -12.85 -32.74 -9.33
C ASN A 134 -13.70 -32.09 -8.24
N GLN A 135 -14.56 -32.90 -7.61
CA GLN A 135 -15.45 -32.46 -6.52
C GLN A 135 -15.22 -33.28 -5.26
N GLY A 136 -15.36 -32.66 -4.09
CA GLY A 136 -15.34 -33.38 -2.82
C GLY A 136 -16.62 -34.20 -2.59
N ALA A 137 -16.54 -35.24 -1.75
CA ALA A 137 -17.68 -36.11 -1.41
C ALA A 137 -18.89 -35.34 -0.83
N SER A 138 -18.65 -34.20 -0.20
CA SER A 138 -19.69 -33.33 0.40
C SER A 138 -20.02 -32.10 -0.44
N SER A 139 -19.62 -32.04 -1.71
CA SER A 139 -19.82 -30.84 -2.57
C SER A 139 -21.31 -30.55 -2.85
N GLY A 140 -22.18 -31.57 -2.82
CA GLY A 140 -23.62 -31.41 -3.06
C GLY A 140 -24.00 -30.97 -4.49
N LYS A 141 -23.03 -30.82 -5.39
CA LYS A 141 -23.19 -30.42 -6.80
C LYS A 141 -22.31 -31.29 -7.71
N PRO A 142 -22.62 -31.42 -9.01
CA PRO A 142 -21.73 -32.08 -9.97
C PRO A 142 -20.44 -31.27 -10.20
N ALA A 143 -19.36 -31.94 -10.57
CA ALA A 143 -18.03 -31.35 -10.80
C ALA A 143 -18.05 -30.40 -12.01
N ILE A 144 -18.90 -30.67 -12.98
CA ILE A 144 -19.15 -29.83 -14.14
C ILE A 144 -20.66 -29.65 -14.29
N SER A 145 -21.10 -28.39 -14.41
CA SER A 145 -22.45 -28.02 -14.79
C SER A 145 -22.37 -27.06 -15.97
N ILE A 146 -23.01 -27.40 -17.08
CA ILE A 146 -23.03 -26.59 -18.30
C ILE A 146 -24.46 -26.11 -18.51
N ILE A 147 -24.64 -24.79 -18.54
CA ILE A 147 -25.95 -24.13 -18.67
C ILE A 147 -25.84 -23.11 -19.79
N SER A 148 -26.58 -23.29 -20.88
CA SER A 148 -26.79 -22.24 -21.88
C SER A 148 -28.12 -21.56 -21.60
N GLN A 149 -28.09 -20.23 -21.48
CA GLN A 149 -29.31 -19.42 -21.48
C GLN A 149 -29.69 -18.98 -22.90
N ASP A 150 -28.75 -19.08 -23.84
CA ASP A 150 -28.98 -18.81 -25.25
C ASP A 150 -29.63 -20.03 -25.90
N GLY A 151 -30.89 -19.89 -26.30
CA GLY A 151 -31.68 -20.96 -26.89
C GLY A 151 -31.23 -21.39 -28.29
N ASP A 152 -30.50 -20.51 -28.98
CA ASP A 152 -30.07 -20.75 -30.36
C ASP A 152 -28.61 -21.23 -30.45
N GLN A 153 -27.90 -21.32 -29.31
CA GLN A 153 -26.51 -21.75 -29.27
C GLN A 153 -26.28 -23.05 -28.52
N HIS A 154 -25.33 -23.83 -29.02
CA HIS A 154 -24.89 -25.07 -28.39
C HIS A 154 -24.14 -24.77 -27.10
N ALA A 155 -24.59 -25.37 -25.99
CA ALA A 155 -23.93 -25.26 -24.70
C ALA A 155 -22.53 -25.93 -24.67
N VAL A 156 -22.32 -26.90 -25.56
CA VAL A 156 -21.03 -27.54 -25.83
C VAL A 156 -20.90 -27.74 -27.33
N LEU A 157 -19.78 -27.30 -27.90
CA LEU A 157 -19.37 -27.63 -29.26
C LEU A 157 -18.10 -28.49 -29.18
N ILE A 158 -18.12 -29.67 -29.79
CA ILE A 158 -17.00 -30.63 -29.81
C ILE A 158 -16.58 -30.85 -31.26
#